data_AF-A0A9D0NUF3-F1
#
_entry.id   AF-A0A9D0NUF3-F1
#
_cell.length_a   1.000
_cell.length_b   1.000
_cell.length_c   1.000
_cell.angle_alpha   90.00
_cell.angle_beta   90.00
_cell.angle_gamma   90.00
#
_symmetry.space_group_name_H-M   'P 1'
#
loop_
_entity.id
_entity.type
_entity.pdbx_description
1 polymer ?
#
loop_
_entity_poly.entity_id
_entity_poly.type
_entity_poly.pdbx_seq_one_letter_code
_entity_poly.pdbx_strand_id
1 'polypeptide(L)'
;MGVTIRHLTQLLSEVEARTKLLITLSDGKPDDYDTYRGAYGIEDTRMALIEARRSGIHPFCITIDNEAKDYLPHMYGAVNYAVIDEVRKLPLKVSDIYRRLTT
;
A
#
# COMPACT_ATOMS: atom_id res chain seq x y z
N MET A 1 1.60 8.46 6.12
CA MET A 1 1.73 6.99 5.89
C MET A 1 3.17 6.47 5.79
N GLY A 2 4.16 7.24 5.33
CA GLY A 2 5.51 6.71 5.07
C GLY A 2 6.22 6.11 6.29
N VAL A 3 6.06 6.69 7.49
CA VAL A 3 6.62 6.12 8.74
C VAL A 3 6.14 4.70 8.98
N THR A 4 4.82 4.45 8.87
CA THR A 4 4.22 3.12 9.05
C THR A 4 4.78 2.12 8.04
N ILE A 5 4.89 2.52 6.77
CA ILE A 5 5.42 1.65 5.71
C ILE A 5 6.87 1.28 5.99
N ARG A 6 7.72 2.24 6.36
CA ARG A 6 9.14 1.99 6.69
C ARG A 6 9.29 1.09 7.92
N HIS A 7 8.48 1.33 8.96
CA HIS A 7 8.50 0.50 10.16
C HIS A 7 8.10 -0.96 9.86
N LEU A 8 7.00 -1.17 9.14
CA LEU A 8 6.58 -2.51 8.71
C LEU A 8 7.58 -3.16 7.75
N THR A 9 8.24 -2.36 6.91
CA THR A 9 9.31 -2.84 6.02
C THR A 9 10.47 -3.41 6.82
N GLN A 10 10.88 -2.75 7.90
CA GLN A 10 11.92 -3.25 8.79
C GLN A 10 11.50 -4.60 9.42
N LEU A 11 10.30 -4.66 10.00
CA LEU A 11 9.79 -5.89 10.62
C LEU A 11 9.70 -7.05 9.62
N LEU A 12 9.17 -6.81 8.42
CA LEU A 12 9.07 -7.84 7.38
C LEU A 12 10.45 -8.25 6.87
N SER A 13 11.44 -7.37 6.88
CA SER A 13 12.81 -7.69 6.45
C SER A 13 13.46 -8.75 7.36
N GLU A 14 13.10 -8.79 8.63
CA GLU A 14 13.60 -9.77 9.63
C GLU A 14 12.94 -11.15 9.50
N VAL A 15 11.82 -11.27 8.77
CA VAL A 15 11.13 -12.55 8.58
C VAL A 15 11.76 -13.35 7.44
N GLU A 16 12.09 -14.62 7.66
CA GLU A 16 12.53 -15.52 6.59
C GLU A 16 11.31 -16.02 5.79
N ALA A 17 11.14 -15.48 4.58
CA ALA A 17 10.05 -15.87 3.67
C ALA A 17 10.47 -15.64 2.22
N ARG A 18 10.03 -16.53 1.31
CA ARG A 18 10.27 -16.39 -0.14
C ARG A 18 9.59 -15.15 -0.71
N THR A 19 8.37 -14.86 -0.27
CA THR A 19 7.58 -13.71 -0.72
C THR A 19 7.10 -12.95 0.51
N LYS A 20 7.35 -11.64 0.56
CA LYS A 20 6.93 -10.75 1.64
C LYS A 20 5.92 -9.74 1.10
N LEU A 21 4.71 -9.76 1.65
CA LEU A 21 3.61 -8.88 1.23
C LEU A 21 3.31 -7.87 2.33
N LEU A 22 3.20 -6.59 1.96
CA LEU A 22 2.70 -5.54 2.84
C LEU A 22 1.35 -5.07 2.29
N ILE A 23 0.26 -5.47 2.93
CA ILE A 23 -1.09 -5.09 2.50
C ILE A 23 -1.59 -3.96 3.41
N THR A 24 -1.87 -2.80 2.81
CA THR A 24 -2.48 -1.67 3.51
C THR A 24 -3.99 -1.66 3.26
N LEU A 25 -4.77 -1.62 4.33
CA LEU A 25 -6.22 -1.37 4.29
C LEU A 25 -6.48 0.04 4.84
N SER A 26 -6.79 0.98 3.96
CA SER A 26 -7.00 2.40 4.33
C SER A 26 -7.78 3.08 3.20
N ASP A 27 -8.45 4.19 3.51
CA ASP A 27 -8.92 5.18 2.53
C ASP A 27 -7.83 5.66 1.55
N GLY A 28 -6.55 5.42 1.87
CA GLY A 28 -5.41 5.63 0.98
C GLY A 28 -4.92 7.06 0.98
N LYS A 29 -5.59 7.97 1.71
CA LYS A 29 -5.17 9.36 1.85
C LYS A 29 -3.90 9.39 2.73
N PRO A 30 -2.77 9.88 2.23
CA PRO A 30 -1.54 9.98 3.01
C PRO A 30 -1.55 11.16 4.00
N ASP A 31 -2.69 11.83 4.16
CA ASP A 31 -2.89 13.02 4.98
C ASP A 31 -2.86 12.69 6.48
N ASP A 32 -2.18 13.55 7.24
CA ASP A 32 -2.23 13.62 8.69
C ASP A 32 -2.84 14.97 9.11
N TYR A 33 -3.26 15.11 10.37
CA TYR A 33 -4.10 16.24 10.84
C TYR A 33 -3.42 17.63 10.79
N ASP A 34 -2.14 17.72 10.46
CA ASP A 34 -1.38 18.97 10.37
C ASP A 34 -0.54 19.03 9.07
N THR A 35 0.14 20.16 8.82
CA THR A 35 1.09 20.61 7.75
C THR A 35 1.73 19.60 6.74
N TYR A 36 1.57 18.31 6.94
CA TYR A 36 1.81 17.15 6.06
C TYR A 36 0.78 17.00 4.92
N ARG A 37 0.12 18.07 4.48
CA ARG A 37 -0.96 18.00 3.49
C ARG A 37 -0.43 18.01 2.05
N GLY A 38 -1.07 17.21 1.20
CA GLY A 38 -0.92 17.30 -0.26
C GLY A 38 0.31 16.59 -0.83
N ALA A 39 1.04 17.27 -1.73
CA ALA A 39 2.09 16.64 -2.55
C ALA A 39 3.23 16.02 -1.73
N TYR A 40 3.58 16.60 -0.57
CA TYR A 40 4.65 16.06 0.27
C TYR A 40 4.27 14.70 0.86
N GLY A 41 3.07 14.55 1.43
CA GLY A 41 2.62 13.29 2.01
C GLY A 41 2.49 12.19 0.96
N ILE A 42 2.02 12.55 -0.24
CA ILE A 42 2.00 11.68 -1.41
C ILE A 42 3.41 11.20 -1.76
N GLU A 43 4.36 12.12 -1.84
CA GLU A 43 5.72 11.82 -2.29
C GLU A 43 6.54 11.06 -1.23
N ASP A 44 6.40 11.39 0.06
CA ASP A 44 7.02 10.60 1.13
C ASP A 44 6.46 9.17 1.16
N THR A 45 5.15 9.02 1.01
CA THR A 45 4.51 7.70 0.96
C THR A 45 5.00 6.92 -0.26
N ARG A 46 5.10 7.57 -1.43
CA ARG A 46 5.67 6.97 -2.65
C ARG A 46 7.12 6.52 -2.44
N MET A 47 7.95 7.34 -1.80
CA MET A 47 9.34 6.98 -1.51
C MET A 47 9.44 5.80 -0.54
N ALA A 48 8.62 5.77 0.51
CA ALA A 48 8.55 4.63 1.42
C ALA A 48 8.12 3.33 0.71
N LEU A 49 7.19 3.40 -0.24
CA LEU A 49 6.78 2.25 -1.07
C LEU A 49 7.90 1.75 -1.99
N ILE A 50 8.72 2.67 -2.53
CA ILE A 50 9.90 2.33 -3.34
C ILE A 50 10.96 1.66 -2.48
N GLU A 51 11.22 2.19 -1.29
CA GLU A 51 12.14 1.58 -0.31
C GLU A 51 11.69 0.16 0.04
N ALA A 52 10.40 -0.05 0.33
CA ALA A 52 9.85 -1.38 0.60
C ALA A 52 10.11 -2.37 -0.55
N ARG A 53 9.87 -1.94 -1.80
CA ARG A 53 10.16 -2.78 -2.98
C ARG A 53 11.64 -3.11 -3.13
N ARG A 54 12.53 -2.15 -2.86
CA ARG A 54 13.98 -2.39 -2.90
C ARG A 54 14.42 -3.41 -1.85
N SER A 55 13.71 -3.49 -0.73
CA SER A 55 13.92 -4.51 0.31
C SER A 55 13.24 -5.86 0.01
N GLY A 56 12.74 -6.08 -1.22
CA GLY A 56 12.08 -7.33 -1.61
C GLY A 56 10.69 -7.52 -1.00
N ILE A 57 10.07 -6.45 -0.50
CA ILE A 57 8.72 -6.46 0.05
C ILE A 57 7.76 -5.88 -0.98
N HIS A 58 6.64 -6.56 -1.23
CA HIS A 58 5.65 -6.16 -2.21
C HIS A 58 4.49 -5.42 -1.52
N PRO A 59 4.46 -4.08 -1.56
CA PRO A 59 3.35 -3.32 -1.01
C PRO A 59 2.13 -3.34 -1.93
N PHE A 60 0.96 -3.47 -1.34
CA PHE A 60 -0.33 -3.44 -2.02
C PHE A 60 -1.38 -2.67 -1.20
N CYS A 61 -2.14 -1.77 -1.82
CA CYS A 61 -3.21 -1.02 -1.14
C CYS A 61 -4.60 -1.59 -1.48
N ILE A 62 -5.47 -1.76 -0.48
CA ILE A 62 -6.90 -1.94 -0.70
C ILE A 62 -7.61 -0.77 -0.04
N THR A 63 -8.42 -0.05 -0.81
CA THR A 63 -9.17 1.12 -0.37
C THR A 63 -10.64 1.03 -0.73
N ILE A 64 -11.49 1.70 0.06
CA ILE A 64 -12.90 1.97 -0.27
C ILE A 64 -13.13 3.37 -0.84
N ASP A 65 -12.07 4.19 -0.91
CA ASP A 65 -12.16 5.56 -1.37
C ASP A 65 -12.17 5.61 -2.90
N ASN A 66 -13.27 6.14 -3.45
CA ASN A 66 -13.46 6.30 -4.88
C ASN A 66 -12.64 7.48 -5.46
N GLU A 67 -12.28 8.46 -4.64
CA GLU A 67 -11.41 9.59 -5.00
C GLU A 67 -9.93 9.15 -5.09
N ALA A 68 -9.61 8.00 -4.51
CA ALA A 68 -8.23 7.50 -4.44
C ALA A 68 -7.60 7.19 -5.81
N LYS A 69 -8.41 7.16 -6.88
CA LYS A 69 -7.93 7.04 -8.26
C LYS A 69 -7.00 8.19 -8.67
N ASP A 70 -7.09 9.34 -8.01
CA ASP A 70 -6.31 10.53 -8.41
C ASP A 70 -4.85 10.47 -7.92
N TYR A 71 -4.59 9.81 -6.78
CA TYR A 71 -3.25 9.79 -6.16
C TYR A 71 -2.65 8.39 -6.00
N LEU A 72 -3.45 7.31 -5.91
CA LEU A 72 -2.93 5.95 -5.75
C LEU A 72 -2.07 5.49 -6.93
N PRO A 73 -2.39 5.80 -8.20
CA PRO A 73 -1.51 5.45 -9.32
C PRO A 73 -0.11 6.06 -9.18
N HIS A 74 0.00 7.28 -8.65
CA HIS A 74 1.30 7.93 -8.44
C HIS A 74 2.08 7.32 -7.27
N MET A 75 1.40 6.98 -6.17
CA MET A 75 2.06 6.39 -4.98
C MET A 75 2.39 4.91 -5.16
N TYR A 76 1.40 4.08 -5.47
CA TYR A 76 1.52 2.63 -5.54
C TYR A 76 1.85 2.13 -6.95
N GLY A 77 1.70 2.95 -7.98
CA GLY A 77 1.77 2.49 -9.37
C GLY A 77 0.46 1.80 -9.79
N ALA A 78 0.20 1.80 -11.09
CA ALA A 78 -1.10 1.43 -11.68
C ALA A 78 -1.63 0.02 -11.33
N VAL A 79 -0.79 -0.90 -10.84
CA VAL A 79 -1.14 -2.30 -10.60
C VAL A 79 -1.10 -2.75 -9.15
N ASN A 80 -0.66 -1.90 -8.21
CA ASN A 80 -0.44 -2.29 -6.81
C ASN A 80 -1.50 -1.72 -5.86
N TYR A 81 -2.71 -1.52 -6.34
CA TYR A 81 -3.86 -1.17 -5.52
C TYR A 81 -5.16 -1.77 -6.04
N ALA A 82 -6.15 -1.88 -5.17
CA ALA A 82 -7.52 -2.23 -5.51
C ALA A 82 -8.49 -1.28 -4.80
N VAL A 83 -9.43 -0.72 -5.56
CA VAL A 83 -10.57 0.02 -5.02
C VAL A 83 -11.74 -0.96 -4.90
N ILE A 84 -12.32 -1.07 -3.71
CA ILE A 84 -13.52 -1.87 -3.45
C ILE A 84 -14.67 -0.93 -3.10
N ASP A 85 -15.80 -1.13 -3.77
CA ASP A 85 -17.06 -0.40 -3.54
C ASP A 85 -17.87 -0.97 -2.35
N GLU A 86 -17.59 -2.21 -1.95
CA GLU A 86 -18.28 -2.90 -0.86
C GLU A 86 -17.31 -3.73 -0.01
N VAL A 87 -17.36 -3.54 1.31
CA VAL A 87 -16.51 -4.27 2.28
C VAL A 87 -16.70 -5.79 2.19
N ARG A 88 -17.89 -6.26 1.82
CA ARG A 88 -18.18 -7.70 1.63
C ARG A 88 -17.31 -8.36 0.54
N LYS A 89 -16.75 -7.58 -0.38
CA LYS A 89 -15.85 -8.07 -1.45
C LYS A 89 -14.40 -8.22 -0.99
N LEU A 90 -14.03 -7.68 0.19
CA LEU A 90 -12.67 -7.68 0.70
C LEU A 90 -12.04 -9.09 0.80
N PRO A 91 -12.71 -10.11 1.38
CA PRO A 91 -12.11 -11.45 1.50
C PRO A 91 -11.72 -12.03 0.13
N LEU A 92 -12.61 -11.93 -0.86
CA LEU A 92 -12.37 -12.39 -2.22
C LEU A 92 -11.20 -11.66 -2.88
N LYS A 93 -11.14 -10.33 -2.72
CA LYS A 93 -10.04 -9.51 -3.29
C LYS A 93 -8.70 -9.84 -2.67
N VAL A 94 -8.63 -9.99 -1.35
CA VAL A 94 -7.38 -10.37 -0.66
C VAL A 94 -6.89 -11.74 -1.16
N SER A 95 -7.79 -12.71 -1.32
CA SER A 95 -7.44 -14.02 -1.89
C SER A 95 -6.91 -13.93 -3.32
N ASP A 96 -7.54 -13.12 -4.18
CA ASP A 96 -7.09 -12.91 -5.55
C ASP A 96 -5.70 -12.25 -5.62
N ILE A 97 -5.45 -11.26 -4.76
CA ILE A 97 -4.15 -10.58 -4.65
C ILE A 97 -3.08 -11.57 -4.21
N TYR A 98 -3.36 -12.34 -3.17
CA TYR A 98 -2.43 -13.37 -2.68
C TYR A 98 -2.09 -14.37 -3.78
N ARG A 99 -3.09 -14.88 -4.52
CA ARG A 99 -2.88 -15.80 -5.65
C ARG A 99 -1.96 -15.18 -6.71
N ARG A 100 -2.18 -13.92 -7.10
CA ARG A 100 -1.35 -13.24 -8.12
C ARG A 100 0.10 -13.02 -7.69
N LEU A 101 0.36 -12.84 -6.39
CA LEU A 101 1.68 -12.48 -5.86
C LEU A 101 2.50 -13.69 -5.38
N THR A 102 1.90 -14.87 -5.30
CA THR A 102 2.56 -16.11 -4.83
C THR A 102 2.67 -17.19 -5.89
N THR A 103 2.24 -16.91 -7.13
CA THR A 103 2.48 -17.78 -8.30
C THR A 103 3.80 -17.41 -8.94
#